data_AF-A0A4Z2EJU7-F1
#
_entry.id   AF-A0A4Z2EJU7-F1
#
_cell.length_a   1.000
_cell.length_b   1.000
_cell.length_c   1.000
_cell.angle_alpha   90.00
_cell.angle_beta   90.00
_cell.angle_gamma   90.00
#
_symmetry.space_group_name_H-M   'P 1'
#
loop_
_entity.id
_entity.type
_entity.pdbx_description
1 polymer ?
#
loop_
_entity_poly.entity_id
_entity_poly.type
_entity_poly.pdbx_seq_one_letter_code
_entity_poly.pdbx_strand_id
1 'polypeptide(L)'
;MSWSPLGKKNKLRVYYLSWLRNKILHNDPEVEKKQGWTTVGDLEGCVHYNVVKYERIKFLVLALKNSVEVYAWAPKPYHKFMAFKSFGDLVHKPLLVDLTVEEGQRLKVIYGSSLGFHAVDVDSGAVYDIYLPSHIQTHIQSHAIIILPNADGVELLVCYEDEGVYVNTYGRITKDVVLQWGEMPTSVAYIRSNQIMGWGEKAIEIRSVETGHLDGVFFASVRSGGSSQVYFMTLGRSNLLSW
;
A
#
# COMPACT_ATOMS: atom_id res chain seq x y z
N MET A 1 -2.12 -1.63 -20.06
CA MET A 1 -3.44 -1.34 -19.46
C MET A 1 -3.30 -1.23 -17.95
N SER A 2 -3.39 -0.01 -17.45
CA SER A 2 -3.41 0.35 -16.04
C SER A 2 -4.87 0.38 -15.54
N TRP A 3 -5.10 0.25 -14.23
CA TRP A 3 -6.42 0.10 -13.61
C TRP A 3 -6.47 0.83 -12.28
N SER A 4 -7.64 1.33 -11.90
CA SER A 4 -7.89 1.90 -10.57
C SER A 4 -9.15 1.28 -9.97
N PRO A 5 -9.09 0.70 -8.76
CA PRO A 5 -10.28 0.30 -8.04
C PRO A 5 -10.97 1.56 -7.47
N LEU A 6 -12.28 1.68 -7.64
CA LEU A 6 -13.08 2.74 -7.02
C LEU A 6 -14.45 2.17 -6.61
N GLY A 7 -14.91 2.48 -5.40
CA GLY A 7 -16.15 1.89 -4.86
C GLY A 7 -16.89 2.79 -3.88
N LYS A 8 -18.23 2.71 -3.90
CA LYS A 8 -19.09 3.15 -2.78
C LYS A 8 -19.16 1.98 -1.77
N LYS A 9 -19.58 2.25 -0.52
CA LYS A 9 -19.76 1.23 0.54
C LYS A 9 -20.24 -0.11 -0.04
N ASN A 10 -19.47 -1.17 0.20
CA ASN A 10 -19.73 -2.57 -0.15
C ASN A 10 -19.67 -2.99 -1.63
N LYS A 11 -19.20 -2.15 -2.56
CA LYS A 11 -19.00 -2.56 -3.97
C LYS A 11 -17.69 -1.99 -4.55
N LEU A 12 -16.68 -2.83 -4.78
CA LEU A 12 -15.49 -2.46 -5.53
C LEU A 12 -15.72 -2.66 -7.03
N ARG A 13 -15.42 -1.64 -7.83
CA ARG A 13 -15.37 -1.76 -9.29
C ARG A 13 -13.94 -1.53 -9.74
N VAL A 14 -13.47 -2.39 -10.64
CA VAL A 14 -12.16 -2.23 -11.27
C VAL A 14 -12.37 -1.61 -12.65
N TYR A 15 -11.87 -0.38 -12.84
CA TYR A 15 -12.06 0.39 -14.07
C TYR A 15 -10.83 0.35 -14.98
N TYR A 16 -11.02 0.08 -16.27
CA TYR A 16 -9.92 0.18 -17.25
C TYR A 16 -9.47 1.64 -17.27
N LEU A 17 -8.19 1.94 -16.99
CA LEU A 17 -7.74 3.34 -16.99
C LEU A 17 -7.83 3.98 -18.38
N SER A 18 -7.72 3.22 -19.47
CA SER A 18 -7.97 3.73 -20.82
C SER A 18 -9.42 4.19 -20.99
N TRP A 19 -10.37 3.42 -20.46
CA TRP A 19 -11.78 3.78 -20.49
C TRP A 19 -12.08 4.95 -19.55
N LEU A 20 -11.57 4.91 -18.32
CA LEU A 20 -11.79 5.98 -17.34
C LEU A 20 -11.20 7.31 -17.83
N ARG A 21 -9.99 7.28 -18.39
CA ARG A 21 -9.35 8.45 -19.02
C ARG A 21 -10.22 9.01 -20.15
N ASN A 22 -10.65 8.17 -21.08
CA ASN A 22 -11.47 8.61 -22.21
C ASN A 22 -12.84 9.15 -21.76
N LYS A 23 -13.41 8.56 -20.71
CA LYS A 23 -14.67 9.01 -20.11
C LYS A 23 -14.53 10.37 -19.42
N ILE A 24 -13.47 10.58 -18.63
CA ILE A 24 -13.24 11.86 -17.93
C ILE A 24 -12.89 12.96 -18.92
N LEU A 25 -12.02 12.66 -19.90
CA LEU A 25 -11.55 13.64 -20.88
C LEU A 25 -12.54 13.87 -22.03
N HIS A 26 -13.63 13.09 -22.12
CA HIS A 26 -14.61 13.15 -23.21
C HIS A 26 -13.98 12.97 -24.62
N ASN A 27 -12.85 12.24 -24.69
CA ASN A 27 -12.06 12.11 -25.92
C ASN A 27 -12.63 11.11 -26.94
N ASP A 28 -13.59 10.28 -26.53
CA ASP A 28 -14.17 9.23 -27.37
C ASP A 28 -15.69 9.13 -27.09
N PRO A 29 -16.57 9.58 -28.01
CA PRO A 29 -18.02 9.52 -27.83
C PRO A 29 -18.58 8.08 -27.79
N GLU A 30 -17.80 7.07 -28.19
CA GLU A 30 -18.20 5.66 -28.04
C GLU A 30 -17.83 5.06 -26.68
N VAL A 31 -17.05 5.77 -25.85
CA VAL A 31 -16.62 5.27 -24.54
C VAL A 31 -17.80 4.90 -23.65
N GLU A 32 -18.89 5.66 -23.71
CA GLU A 32 -20.10 5.42 -22.92
C GLU A 32 -20.85 4.15 -23.33
N LYS A 33 -20.68 3.70 -24.58
CA LYS A 33 -21.29 2.47 -25.11
C LYS A 33 -20.55 1.21 -24.68
N LYS A 34 -19.33 1.32 -24.15
CA LYS A 34 -18.49 0.18 -23.72
C LYS A 34 -18.53 0.04 -22.19
N GLN A 35 -18.74 -1.18 -21.70
CA GLN A 35 -18.62 -1.46 -20.26
C GLN A 35 -17.12 -1.50 -19.87
N GLY A 36 -16.61 -0.36 -19.39
CA GLY A 36 -15.21 -0.21 -19.00
C GLY A 36 -14.88 -0.49 -17.54
N TRP A 37 -15.66 -1.37 -16.90
CA TRP A 37 -15.39 -1.84 -15.56
C TRP A 37 -15.86 -3.27 -15.40
N THR A 38 -15.24 -4.00 -14.47
CA THR A 38 -15.68 -5.34 -14.07
C THR A 38 -15.96 -5.37 -12.56
N THR A 39 -16.98 -6.13 -12.16
CA THR A 39 -17.26 -6.38 -10.74
C THR A 39 -16.27 -7.41 -10.23
N VAL A 40 -15.67 -7.15 -9.07
CA VAL A 40 -14.94 -8.16 -8.32
C VAL A 40 -15.87 -8.65 -7.22
N GLY A 41 -16.64 -9.71 -7.47
CA GLY A 41 -17.51 -10.37 -6.45
C GLY A 41 -18.49 -9.45 -5.70
N ASP A 42 -19.08 -9.99 -4.63
CA ASP A 42 -19.73 -9.20 -3.57
C ASP A 42 -18.71 -9.00 -2.44
N LEU A 43 -18.28 -7.76 -2.23
CA LEU A 43 -17.21 -7.41 -1.28
C LEU A 43 -17.77 -6.74 -0.04
N GLU A 44 -18.86 -7.32 0.46
CA GLU A 44 -19.51 -6.82 1.67
C GLU A 44 -18.52 -6.86 2.83
N GLY A 45 -18.31 -5.70 3.47
CA GLY A 45 -17.37 -5.61 4.58
C GLY A 45 -15.89 -5.53 4.19
N CYS A 46 -15.55 -5.21 2.93
CA CYS A 46 -14.18 -4.82 2.56
C CYS A 46 -13.76 -3.56 3.34
N VAL A 47 -12.67 -3.68 4.10
CA VAL A 47 -12.08 -2.59 4.88
C VAL A 47 -10.87 -1.97 4.18
N HIS A 48 -10.09 -2.77 3.45
CA HIS A 48 -8.95 -2.32 2.67
C HIS A 48 -8.71 -3.23 1.46
N TYR A 49 -8.07 -2.72 0.42
CA TYR A 49 -7.65 -3.51 -0.73
C TYR A 49 -6.32 -3.00 -1.28
N ASN A 50 -5.56 -3.89 -1.91
CA ASN A 50 -4.40 -3.51 -2.71
C ASN A 50 -4.32 -4.31 -4.01
N VAL A 51 -3.73 -3.72 -5.05
CA VAL A 51 -3.46 -4.38 -6.33
C VAL A 51 -1.95 -4.52 -6.51
N VAL A 52 -1.47 -5.76 -6.47
CA VAL A 52 -0.05 -6.08 -6.59
C VAL A 52 0.22 -6.65 -7.97
N LYS A 53 1.24 -6.14 -8.65
CA LYS A 53 1.67 -6.66 -9.95
C LYS A 53 3.01 -7.38 -9.77
N TYR A 54 3.05 -8.66 -10.15
CA TYR A 54 4.26 -9.44 -10.21
C TYR A 54 4.40 -10.05 -11.61
N GLU A 55 5.49 -9.71 -12.31
CA GLU A 55 5.70 -10.05 -13.71
C GLU A 55 4.47 -9.74 -14.61
N ARG A 56 3.84 -10.79 -15.16
CA ARG A 56 2.66 -10.73 -16.03
C ARG A 56 1.35 -10.92 -15.26
N ILE A 57 1.42 -11.29 -13.99
CA ILE A 57 0.27 -11.58 -13.14
C ILE A 57 -0.07 -10.34 -12.31
N LYS A 58 -1.36 -10.14 -12.06
CA LYS A 58 -1.86 -9.13 -11.14
C LYS A 58 -2.67 -9.83 -10.07
N PHE A 59 -2.42 -9.47 -8.84
CA PHE A 59 -3.17 -9.89 -7.68
C PHE A 59 -4.01 -8.73 -7.17
N LEU A 60 -5.21 -9.02 -6.72
CA LEU A 60 -6.04 -8.13 -5.95
C LEU A 60 -6.20 -8.78 -4.59
N VAL A 61 -5.75 -8.10 -3.55
CA VAL A 61 -5.82 -8.59 -2.17
C VAL A 61 -6.75 -7.69 -1.37
N LEU A 62 -7.65 -8.31 -0.62
CA LEU A 62 -8.74 -7.66 0.08
C LEU A 62 -8.66 -8.01 1.56
N ALA A 63 -8.68 -7.01 2.42
CA ALA A 63 -9.02 -7.18 3.82
C ALA A 63 -10.54 -6.99 3.95
N LEU A 64 -11.23 -8.02 4.38
CA LEU A 64 -12.61 -7.97 4.84
C LEU A 64 -12.64 -7.90 6.37
N LYS A 65 -13.79 -7.57 6.97
CA LYS A 65 -13.94 -7.42 8.44
C LYS A 65 -13.32 -8.56 9.27
N ASN A 66 -13.37 -9.79 8.78
CA ASN A 66 -12.90 -10.98 9.49
C ASN A 66 -12.04 -11.92 8.62
N SER A 67 -11.64 -11.52 7.41
CA SER A 67 -10.91 -12.41 6.51
C SER A 67 -10.02 -11.63 5.54
N VAL A 68 -9.05 -12.31 4.96
CA VAL A 68 -8.27 -11.80 3.82
C VAL A 68 -8.53 -12.68 2.60
N GLU A 69 -8.78 -12.05 1.46
CA GLU A 69 -9.00 -12.73 0.19
C GLU A 69 -7.98 -12.29 -0.86
N VAL A 70 -7.45 -13.26 -1.60
CA VAL A 70 -6.51 -13.06 -2.69
C VAL A 70 -7.20 -13.50 -3.98
N TYR A 71 -7.21 -12.61 -4.96
CA TYR A 71 -7.68 -12.85 -6.31
C TYR A 71 -6.53 -12.70 -7.30
N ALA A 72 -6.50 -13.53 -8.33
CA ALA A 72 -5.52 -13.45 -9.41
C ALA A 72 -6.21 -13.06 -10.73
N TRP A 73 -5.55 -12.24 -11.54
CA TRP A 73 -6.05 -11.85 -12.85
C TRP A 73 -5.92 -12.99 -13.85
N ALA A 74 -7.06 -13.47 -14.37
CA ALA A 74 -7.08 -14.44 -15.45
C ALA A 74 -7.04 -13.72 -16.82
N PRO A 75 -6.12 -14.10 -17.73
CA PRO A 75 -6.10 -13.56 -19.09
C PRO A 75 -7.32 -14.02 -19.89
N LYS A 76 -7.39 -13.65 -21.17
CA LYS A 76 -8.43 -14.15 -22.08
C LYS A 76 -8.41 -15.69 -22.12
N PRO A 77 -9.58 -16.36 -22.18
CA PRO A 77 -10.91 -15.79 -22.46
C PRO A 77 -11.63 -15.18 -21.25
N TYR A 78 -11.19 -15.43 -20.01
CA TYR A 78 -11.91 -15.02 -18.80
C TYR A 78 -11.85 -13.52 -18.53
N HIS A 79 -10.67 -12.90 -18.70
CA HIS A 79 -10.46 -11.46 -18.63
C HIS A 79 -11.06 -10.78 -17.37
N LYS A 80 -10.86 -11.41 -16.22
CA LYS A 80 -11.38 -10.96 -14.91
C LYS A 80 -10.51 -11.47 -13.76
N PHE A 81 -10.70 -10.89 -12.58
CA PHE A 81 -10.15 -11.44 -11.34
C PHE A 81 -10.89 -12.73 -10.96
N MET A 82 -10.13 -13.77 -10.66
CA MET A 82 -10.60 -15.07 -10.19
C MET A 82 -10.15 -15.24 -8.74
N ALA A 83 -11.01 -15.82 -7.90
CA ALA A 83 -10.65 -16.14 -6.52
C ALA A 83 -9.46 -17.11 -6.53
N PHE A 84 -8.44 -16.80 -5.73
CA PHE A 84 -7.23 -17.61 -5.61
C PHE A 84 -7.15 -18.29 -4.25
N LYS A 85 -7.20 -17.51 -3.15
CA LYS A 85 -7.19 -18.00 -1.76
C LYS A 85 -8.05 -17.11 -0.86
N SER A 86 -8.56 -17.66 0.23
CA SER A 86 -9.30 -16.94 1.26
C SER A 86 -8.88 -17.47 2.64
N PHE A 87 -8.70 -16.55 3.58
CA PHE A 87 -8.20 -16.82 4.93
C PHE A 87 -9.18 -16.20 5.94
N GLY A 88 -10.03 -17.01 6.56
CA GLY A 88 -11.05 -16.56 7.53
C GLY A 88 -10.67 -16.73 9.00
N ASP A 89 -9.80 -17.69 9.31
CA ASP A 89 -9.41 -18.01 10.70
C ASP A 89 -8.22 -17.15 11.15
N LEU A 90 -8.35 -15.83 10.99
CA LEU A 90 -7.30 -14.89 11.38
C LEU A 90 -7.34 -14.65 12.90
N VAL A 91 -6.18 -14.78 13.54
CA VAL A 91 -6.02 -14.48 14.98
C VAL A 91 -6.40 -13.03 15.28
N HIS A 92 -6.05 -12.12 14.37
CA HIS A 92 -6.32 -10.69 14.48
C HIS A 92 -7.09 -10.19 13.26
N LYS A 93 -8.03 -9.26 13.50
CA LYS A 93 -8.85 -8.70 12.42
C LYS A 93 -8.01 -7.79 11.52
N PRO A 94 -8.03 -7.99 10.19
CA PRO A 94 -7.24 -7.19 9.28
C PRO A 94 -7.87 -5.80 9.12
N LEU A 95 -7.05 -4.76 9.15
CA LEU A 95 -7.42 -3.37 8.93
C LEU A 95 -6.83 -2.83 7.63
N LEU A 96 -5.62 -3.26 7.29
CA LEU A 96 -4.97 -3.04 6.00
C LEU A 96 -4.29 -4.31 5.53
N VAL A 97 -4.02 -4.40 4.23
CA VAL A 97 -3.41 -5.57 3.62
C VAL A 97 -2.53 -5.20 2.44
N ASP A 98 -1.46 -5.97 2.27
CA ASP A 98 -0.63 -6.01 1.08
C ASP A 98 -0.23 -7.46 0.75
N LEU A 99 0.36 -7.67 -0.42
CA LEU A 99 0.89 -8.96 -0.86
C LEU A 99 2.30 -8.79 -1.38
N THR A 100 3.22 -9.58 -0.83
CA THR A 100 4.57 -9.68 -1.36
C THR A 100 4.77 -11.03 -2.05
N VAL A 101 5.66 -11.02 -3.03
CA VAL A 101 6.09 -12.21 -3.77
C VAL A 101 7.57 -12.37 -3.55
N GLU A 102 7.95 -13.38 -2.78
CA GLU A 102 9.33 -13.71 -2.51
C GLU A 102 9.96 -14.49 -3.67
N GLU A 103 11.28 -14.66 -3.61
CA GLU A 103 11.99 -15.61 -4.48
C GLU A 103 11.33 -16.99 -4.50
N GLY A 104 11.34 -17.61 -5.69
CA GLY A 104 10.66 -18.88 -5.91
C GLY A 104 9.13 -18.78 -6.00
N GLN A 105 8.59 -17.58 -6.23
CA GLN A 105 7.15 -17.31 -6.40
C GLN A 105 6.32 -17.59 -5.13
N ARG A 106 6.95 -17.51 -3.96
CA ARG A 106 6.26 -17.69 -2.68
C ARG A 106 5.45 -16.45 -2.34
N LEU A 107 4.15 -16.62 -2.26
CA LEU A 107 3.21 -15.54 -1.98
C LEU A 107 3.02 -15.40 -0.46
N LYS A 108 3.15 -14.18 0.05
CA LYS A 108 2.81 -13.84 1.44
C LYS A 108 1.90 -12.64 1.49
N VAL A 109 0.79 -12.80 2.20
CA VAL A 109 -0.09 -11.70 2.54
C VAL A 109 0.45 -11.05 3.81
N ILE A 110 0.58 -9.73 3.82
CA ILE A 110 0.91 -8.95 5.01
C ILE A 110 -0.34 -8.19 5.39
N TYR A 111 -0.77 -8.26 6.65
CA TYR A 111 -1.91 -7.49 7.12
C TYR A 111 -1.60 -6.81 8.45
N GLY A 112 -2.10 -5.59 8.60
CA GLY A 112 -2.04 -4.85 9.86
C GLY A 112 -3.35 -5.01 10.63
N SER A 113 -3.25 -5.10 11.96
CA SER A 113 -4.36 -5.21 12.89
C SER A 113 -4.27 -4.11 13.96
N SER A 114 -5.15 -4.16 14.98
CA SER A 114 -5.05 -3.29 16.16
C SER A 114 -3.96 -3.71 17.16
N LEU A 115 -3.21 -4.78 16.87
CA LEU A 115 -2.13 -5.28 17.73
C LEU A 115 -0.75 -5.26 17.06
N GLY A 116 -0.69 -5.12 15.74
CA GLY A 116 0.56 -5.10 15.00
C GLY A 116 0.42 -5.56 13.55
N PHE A 117 1.52 -5.99 12.96
CA PHE A 117 1.55 -6.61 11.64
C PHE A 117 1.78 -8.11 11.70
N HIS A 118 1.10 -8.79 10.80
CA HIS A 118 1.05 -10.25 10.71
C HIS A 118 1.25 -10.66 9.24
N ALA A 119 1.67 -11.91 9.04
CA ALA A 119 1.73 -12.53 7.73
C ALA A 119 0.85 -13.76 7.63
N VAL A 120 0.42 -14.05 6.41
CA VAL A 120 -0.13 -15.34 6.00
C VAL A 120 0.72 -15.89 4.87
N ASP A 121 1.32 -17.05 5.10
CA ASP A 121 1.94 -17.83 4.02
C ASP A 121 0.82 -18.41 3.15
N VAL A 122 0.75 -17.99 1.88
CA VAL A 122 -0.44 -18.23 1.04
C VAL A 122 -0.58 -19.70 0.62
N ASP A 123 0.54 -20.43 0.57
CA ASP A 123 0.57 -21.82 0.18
C ASP A 123 0.12 -22.73 1.33
N SER A 124 0.69 -22.53 2.53
CA SER A 124 0.38 -23.33 3.72
C SER A 124 -0.84 -22.84 4.49
N GLY A 125 -1.21 -21.57 4.35
CA GLY A 125 -2.24 -20.90 5.16
C GLY A 125 -1.79 -20.55 6.58
N ALA A 126 -0.51 -20.74 6.91
CA ALA A 126 0.01 -20.44 8.24
C ALA A 126 -0.03 -18.94 8.51
N VAL A 127 -0.62 -18.56 9.65
CA VAL A 127 -0.71 -17.18 10.14
C VAL A 127 0.29 -16.99 11.28
N TYR A 128 1.08 -15.93 11.23
CA TYR A 128 2.07 -15.63 12.26
C TYR A 128 2.34 -14.12 12.37
N ASP A 129 2.86 -13.70 13.52
CA ASP A 129 3.17 -12.30 13.79
C ASP A 129 4.51 -11.91 13.16
N ILE A 130 4.55 -10.73 12.53
CA ILE A 130 5.80 -10.16 12.01
C ILE A 130 6.35 -9.16 13.02
N TYR A 131 5.50 -8.25 13.51
CA TYR A 131 5.95 -7.24 14.46
C TYR A 131 4.79 -6.75 15.30
N LEU A 132 4.96 -6.79 16.62
CA LEU A 132 4.01 -6.32 17.61
C LEU A 132 4.73 -5.25 18.45
N PRO A 133 4.39 -3.96 18.34
CA PRO A 133 5.10 -2.90 19.03
C PRO A 133 4.77 -2.95 20.53
N SER A 134 5.77 -3.21 21.37
CA SER A 134 5.59 -3.32 22.82
C SER A 134 5.65 -1.97 23.55
N HIS A 135 6.22 -0.94 22.92
CA HIS A 135 6.38 0.39 23.50
C HIS A 135 5.13 1.27 23.35
N ILE A 136 4.20 0.91 22.46
CA ILE A 136 2.94 1.61 22.24
C ILE A 136 1.89 1.03 23.21
N GLN A 137 1.56 1.77 24.27
CA GLN A 137 0.81 1.24 25.42
C GLN A 137 -0.73 1.35 25.31
N THR A 138 -1.26 2.15 24.39
CA THR A 138 -2.69 2.48 24.36
C THR A 138 -3.41 1.82 23.20
N HIS A 139 -3.21 2.31 21.99
CA HIS A 139 -3.99 1.95 20.82
C HIS A 139 -3.10 1.93 19.59
N ILE A 140 -2.67 0.74 19.17
CA ILE A 140 -1.82 0.58 18.00
C ILE A 140 -2.65 0.86 16.74
N GLN A 141 -2.29 1.91 16.01
CA GLN A 141 -2.86 2.20 14.70
C GLN A 141 -1.88 1.79 13.60
N SER A 142 -2.07 0.58 13.07
CA SER A 142 -1.37 0.13 11.86
C SER A 142 -1.72 1.05 10.68
N HIS A 143 -0.70 1.68 10.10
CA HIS A 143 -0.87 2.77 9.14
C HIS A 143 -0.54 2.39 7.70
N ALA A 144 0.64 1.81 7.46
CA ALA A 144 1.10 1.48 6.12
C ALA A 144 2.02 0.25 6.10
N ILE A 145 2.01 -0.46 4.97
CA ILE A 145 2.93 -1.55 4.65
C ILE A 145 3.65 -1.13 3.38
N ILE A 146 4.98 -1.10 3.42
CA ILE A 146 5.81 -0.73 2.27
C ILE A 146 6.79 -1.87 2.00
N ILE A 147 6.61 -2.57 0.88
CA ILE A 147 7.55 -3.59 0.42
C ILE A 147 8.79 -2.88 -0.14
N LEU A 148 9.96 -3.15 0.44
CA LEU A 148 11.20 -2.52 0.00
C LEU A 148 11.67 -3.16 -1.32
N PRO A 149 12.03 -2.35 -2.33
CA PRO A 149 12.54 -2.89 -3.57
C PRO A 149 13.95 -3.45 -3.41
N ASN A 150 14.35 -4.35 -4.31
CA ASN A 150 15.66 -5.01 -4.31
C ASN A 150 15.95 -5.87 -3.08
N ALA A 151 14.91 -6.28 -2.35
CA ALA A 151 14.99 -7.15 -1.19
C ALA A 151 14.23 -8.46 -1.41
N ASP A 152 14.05 -8.86 -2.67
CA ASP A 152 13.39 -10.10 -3.10
C ASP A 152 12.02 -10.34 -2.46
N GLY A 153 11.27 -9.26 -2.20
CA GLY A 153 9.97 -9.32 -1.55
C GLY A 153 9.99 -9.66 -0.06
N VAL A 154 11.18 -9.73 0.55
CA VAL A 154 11.36 -10.16 1.95
C VAL A 154 11.37 -8.99 2.92
N GLU A 155 11.96 -7.85 2.57
CA GLU A 155 12.04 -6.69 3.47
C GLU A 155 10.85 -5.74 3.33
N LEU A 156 10.38 -5.27 4.48
CA LEU A 156 9.21 -4.43 4.64
C LEU A 156 9.56 -3.25 5.56
N LEU A 157 8.98 -2.09 5.29
CA LEU A 157 8.78 -1.04 6.27
C LEU A 157 7.32 -1.10 6.71
N VAL A 158 7.09 -1.32 7.99
CA VAL A 158 5.76 -1.31 8.60
C VAL A 158 5.59 -0.08 9.47
N CYS A 159 4.49 0.64 9.27
CA CYS A 159 4.26 1.94 9.91
C CYS A 159 3.12 1.89 10.92
N TYR A 160 3.33 2.49 12.09
CA TYR A 160 2.36 2.73 13.14
C TYR A 160 2.34 4.22 13.43
N GLU A 161 1.16 4.85 13.38
CA GLU A 161 1.07 6.28 13.71
C GLU A 161 2.14 7.12 12.99
N ASP A 162 3.08 7.71 13.73
CA ASP A 162 4.22 8.50 13.27
C ASP A 162 5.58 7.75 13.37
N GLU A 163 5.57 6.42 13.50
CA GLU A 163 6.76 5.56 13.55
C GLU A 163 6.77 4.43 12.51
N GLY A 164 7.94 4.11 11.97
CA GLY A 164 8.17 3.08 10.97
C GLY A 164 9.32 2.16 11.36
N VAL A 165 9.08 0.85 11.27
CA VAL A 165 10.06 -0.19 11.63
C VAL A 165 10.36 -1.07 10.43
N TYR A 166 11.65 -1.32 10.20
CA TYR A 166 12.11 -2.21 9.13
C TYR A 166 12.17 -3.65 9.63
N VAL A 167 11.39 -4.50 8.98
CA VAL A 167 11.23 -5.91 9.34
C VAL A 167 11.23 -6.76 8.08
N ASN A 168 11.57 -8.03 8.21
CA ASN A 168 11.33 -8.99 7.14
C ASN A 168 10.00 -9.73 7.33
N THR A 169 9.56 -10.40 6.27
CA THR A 169 8.38 -11.28 6.26
C THR A 169 8.43 -12.46 7.23
N TYR A 170 9.54 -12.65 7.96
CA TYR A 170 9.75 -13.69 8.96
C TYR A 170 9.75 -13.14 10.40
N GLY A 171 9.47 -11.84 10.57
CA GLY A 171 9.35 -11.18 11.87
C GLY A 171 10.66 -10.76 12.52
N ARG A 172 11.75 -10.65 11.74
CA ARG A 172 13.03 -10.12 12.23
C ARG A 172 13.18 -8.66 11.83
N ILE A 173 13.65 -7.85 12.76
CA ILE A 173 14.09 -6.47 12.49
C ILE A 173 15.30 -6.54 11.54
N THR A 174 15.24 -5.79 10.44
CA THR A 174 16.30 -5.78 9.41
C THR A 174 17.19 -4.56 9.47
N LYS A 175 16.75 -3.47 10.11
CA LYS A 175 17.55 -2.27 10.36
C LYS A 175 17.33 -1.78 11.78
N ASP A 176 18.41 -1.35 12.44
CA ASP A 176 18.38 -0.80 13.81
C ASP A 176 17.84 0.64 13.88
N VAL A 177 17.44 1.20 12.75
CA VAL A 177 16.88 2.54 12.63
C VAL A 177 15.36 2.46 12.69
N VAL A 178 14.76 3.28 13.56
CA VAL A 178 13.32 3.56 13.55
C VAL A 178 13.10 4.86 12.80
N LEU A 179 12.17 4.85 11.85
CA LEU A 179 11.80 6.03 11.08
C LEU A 179 10.71 6.77 11.85
N GLN A 180 10.95 8.03 12.23
CA GLN A 180 10.01 8.80 13.05
C GLN A 180 9.59 10.08 12.32
N TRP A 181 8.35 10.15 11.83
CA TRP A 181 7.81 11.34 11.17
C TRP A 181 7.54 12.47 12.20
N GLY A 182 7.58 13.73 11.77
CA GLY A 182 7.24 14.87 12.63
C GLY A 182 5.73 15.03 12.87
N GLU A 183 4.92 14.41 12.01
CA GLU A 183 3.48 14.22 12.18
C GLU A 183 3.06 12.90 11.54
N MET A 184 1.91 12.35 11.95
CA MET A 184 1.36 11.15 11.32
C MET A 184 1.11 11.41 9.83
N PRO A 185 1.81 10.72 8.91
CA PRO A 185 1.56 10.89 7.50
C PRO A 185 0.16 10.36 7.14
N THR A 186 -0.49 11.00 6.19
CA THR A 186 -1.73 10.51 5.57
C THR A 186 -1.47 9.36 4.60
N SER A 187 -0.27 9.32 4.01
CA SER A 187 0.18 8.27 3.10
C SER A 187 1.70 8.17 3.15
N VAL A 188 2.22 6.95 3.01
CA VAL A 188 3.65 6.65 2.98
C VAL A 188 3.98 5.95 1.67
N ALA A 189 5.08 6.33 1.05
CA ALA A 189 5.56 5.69 -0.18
C ALA A 189 7.07 5.59 -0.20
N TYR A 190 7.59 4.46 -0.67
CA TYR A 190 8.98 4.37 -1.10
C TYR A 190 9.19 5.14 -2.40
N ILE A 191 10.23 5.97 -2.47
CA ILE A 191 10.59 6.74 -3.68
C ILE A 191 11.95 6.31 -4.22
N ARG A 192 12.18 6.59 -5.52
CA ARG A 192 13.47 6.29 -6.16
C ARG A 192 14.59 7.00 -5.41
N SER A 193 15.70 6.30 -5.15
CA SER A 193 16.89 6.71 -4.37
C SER A 193 16.94 6.26 -2.90
N ASN A 194 16.29 5.16 -2.54
CA ASN A 194 16.37 4.57 -1.20
C ASN A 194 15.87 5.52 -0.09
N GLN A 195 14.70 6.11 -0.35
CA GLN A 195 14.07 7.09 0.53
C GLN A 195 12.59 6.74 0.71
N ILE A 196 12.07 7.16 1.86
CA ILE A 196 10.65 7.07 2.21
C ILE A 196 10.07 8.47 2.21
N MET A 197 8.98 8.65 1.48
CA MET A 197 8.18 9.86 1.50
C MET A 197 6.96 9.65 2.40
N GLY A 198 6.80 10.53 3.39
CA GLY A 198 5.58 10.63 4.20
C GLY A 198 4.82 11.89 3.81
N TRP A 199 3.58 11.75 3.36
CA TRP A 199 2.71 12.88 3.03
C TRP A 199 1.85 13.24 4.24
N GLY A 200 2.22 14.27 4.99
CA GLY A 200 1.45 14.80 6.12
C GLY A 200 0.46 15.90 5.72
N GLU A 201 -0.26 16.42 6.71
CA GLU A 201 -1.20 17.53 6.54
C GLU A 201 -0.47 18.86 6.34
N LYS A 202 0.63 19.06 7.09
CA LYS A 202 1.42 20.30 7.07
C LYS A 202 2.64 20.17 6.18
N ALA A 203 3.23 18.99 6.10
CA ALA A 203 4.45 18.78 5.37
C ALA A 203 4.55 17.41 4.67
N ILE A 204 5.31 17.38 3.59
CA ILE A 204 5.81 16.15 2.98
C ILE A 204 7.23 15.96 3.47
N GLU A 205 7.51 14.86 4.15
CA GLU A 205 8.84 14.51 4.63
C GLU A 205 9.47 13.46 3.70
N ILE A 206 10.76 13.62 3.41
CA ILE A 206 11.57 12.61 2.72
C ILE A 206 12.66 12.17 3.69
N ARG A 207 12.73 10.87 3.97
CA ARG A 207 13.68 10.27 4.92
C ARG A 207 14.50 9.19 4.26
N SER A 208 15.77 9.10 4.66
CA SER A 208 16.67 8.04 4.20
C SER A 208 16.23 6.69 4.76
N VAL A 209 16.16 5.67 3.90
CA VAL A 209 15.91 4.28 4.35
C VAL A 209 17.06 3.75 5.20
N GLU A 210 18.28 4.20 4.94
CA GLU A 210 19.48 3.66 5.57
C GLU A 210 19.71 4.22 6.97
N THR A 211 19.51 5.54 7.14
CA THR A 211 19.83 6.23 8.40
C THR A 211 18.60 6.75 9.13
N GLY A 212 17.42 6.78 8.48
CA GLY A 212 16.19 7.38 9.04
C GLY A 212 16.22 8.91 9.08
N HIS A 213 17.33 9.52 8.66
CA HIS A 213 17.52 10.96 8.67
C HIS A 213 16.54 11.65 7.73
N LEU A 214 16.12 12.86 8.12
CA LEU A 214 15.29 13.74 7.31
C LEU A 214 16.14 14.39 6.20
N ASP A 215 15.98 13.88 4.98
CA ASP A 215 16.70 14.36 3.80
C ASP A 215 16.03 15.60 3.17
N GLY A 216 14.72 15.78 3.37
CA GLY A 216 14.00 16.93 2.86
C GLY A 216 12.60 17.11 3.44
N VAL A 217 12.11 18.36 3.43
CA VAL A 217 10.76 18.71 3.88
C VAL A 217 10.13 19.70 2.90
N PHE A 218 8.87 19.48 2.55
CA PHE A 218 8.08 20.38 1.71
C PHE A 218 6.83 20.79 2.46
N PHE A 219 6.66 22.08 2.70
CA PHE A 219 5.50 22.58 3.45
C PHE A 219 4.34 22.89 2.52
N ALA A 220 3.14 22.44 2.90
CA ALA A 220 1.90 22.84 2.26
C ALA A 220 1.44 24.16 2.87
N SER A 221 1.39 25.24 2.08
CA SER A 221 0.73 26.47 2.48
C SER A 221 -0.61 26.55 1.75
N VAL A 222 -1.70 26.40 2.49
CA VAL A 222 -3.03 26.79 2.02
C VAL A 222 -3.27 28.23 2.48
N ARG A 223 -3.15 29.21 1.56
CA ARG A 223 -3.69 30.55 1.84
C ARG A 223 -5.21 30.45 1.84
N SER A 224 -5.88 31.02 2.86
CA SER A 224 -7.34 31.12 2.87
C SER A 224 -7.82 31.82 1.59
N GLY A 225 -8.42 31.07 0.67
CA GLY A 225 -8.97 31.57 -0.60
C GLY A 225 -8.08 31.45 -1.84
N GLY A 226 -6.95 30.73 -1.81
CA GLY A 226 -6.07 30.54 -2.98
C GLY A 226 -5.52 29.12 -3.12
N SER A 227 -5.09 28.76 -4.35
CA SER A 227 -4.52 27.45 -4.69
C SER A 227 -3.34 27.06 -3.79
N SER A 228 -3.28 25.79 -3.38
CA SER A 228 -2.20 25.24 -2.56
C SER A 228 -0.84 25.46 -3.23
N GLN A 229 0.12 26.03 -2.50
CA GLN A 229 1.51 26.18 -2.93
C GLN A 229 2.40 25.25 -2.12
N VAL A 230 3.29 24.51 -2.80
CA VAL A 230 4.30 23.64 -2.19
C VAL A 230 5.62 24.41 -2.12
N TYR A 231 6.15 24.61 -0.91
CA TYR A 231 7.44 25.26 -0.70
C TYR A 231 8.56 24.21 -0.54
N PHE A 232 9.68 24.44 -1.21
CA PHE A 232 10.84 23.54 -1.23
C PHE A 232 11.87 23.99 -0.18
N MET A 233 12.17 23.15 0.81
CA MET A 233 13.36 23.33 1.66
C MET A 233 14.21 22.06 1.62
N THR A 234 15.37 22.15 0.99
CA THR A 234 16.39 21.11 1.03
C THR A 234 17.32 21.35 2.21
N LEU A 235 17.40 20.39 3.13
CA LEU A 235 18.39 20.40 4.20
C LEU A 235 19.72 19.86 3.64
N GLY A 236 20.54 20.75 3.10
CA GLY A 236 22.00 20.53 3.06
C GLY A 236 22.58 19.51 2.07
N ARG A 237 21.98 19.25 0.90
CA ARG A 237 22.70 18.62 -0.23
C ARG A 237 22.51 19.40 -1.54
N SER A 238 23.60 20.05 -1.95
CA SER A 238 23.75 20.66 -3.26
C SER A 238 23.96 19.57 -4.32
N ASN A 239 23.00 19.45 -5.22
CA ASN A 239 22.99 18.69 -6.48
C ASN A 239 22.00 17.53 -6.48
N LEU A 240 20.83 17.77 -7.08
CA LEU A 240 20.27 17.00 -8.18
C LEU A 240 18.81 17.45 -8.34
N LEU A 241 18.48 17.97 -9.52
CA LEU A 241 17.20 17.83 -10.25
C LEU A 241 17.29 18.73 -11.49
N SER A 242 17.80 18.19 -12.59
CA SER A 242 17.44 18.65 -13.94
C SER A 242 16.24 17.82 -14.39
N TRP A 243 15.15 18.51 -14.73
CA TRP A 243 13.87 17.96 -15.18
C TRP A 243 13.98 17.20 -16.50
#